data_AF-A0A142XCZ8-F1
#
_entry.id   AF-A0A142XCZ8-F1
#
_cell.length_a   1.000
_cell.length_b   1.000
_cell.length_c   1.000
_cell.angle_alpha   90.00
_cell.angle_beta   90.00
_cell.angle_gamma   90.00
#
_symmetry.space_group_name_H-M   'P 1'
#
loop_
_entity.id
_entity.type
_entity.pdbx_description
1 polymer ?
#
loop_
_entity_poly.entity_id
_entity_poly.type
_entity_poly.pdbx_seq_one_letter_code
_entity_poly.pdbx_strand_id
1 'polypeptide(L)' 'MGLRMRVHEREPIGAALRRFKKLIERSGMKGELRAHEYYEKPCEARRRKEARRMNAIRKAASAPRS' A
#
# COMPACT_ATOMS: atom_id res chain seq x y z
N MET A 1 13.45 -4.82 0.00
CA MET A 1 13.90 -3.61 -0.73
C MET A 1 13.70 -2.42 0.21
N GLY A 2 14.78 -1.84 0.76
CA GLY A 2 14.67 -0.78 1.76
C GLY A 2 14.16 0.54 1.16
N LEU A 3 13.34 1.28 1.90
CA LEU A 3 12.99 2.65 1.53
C LEU A 3 14.24 3.52 1.62
N ARG A 4 14.65 4.13 0.51
CA ARG A 4 15.74 5.12 0.48
C ARG A 4 15.19 6.44 -0.03
N MET A 5 15.31 7.48 0.77
CA MET A 5 15.00 8.86 0.38
C MET A 5 16.25 9.71 0.56
N ARG A 6 16.64 10.46 -0.48
CA ARG A 6 17.66 11.49 -0.39
C ARG A 6 16.99 12.83 -0.18
N VAL A 7 17.51 13.63 0.75
CA VAL A 7 17.05 15.00 1.02
C VAL A 7 18.03 15.95 0.35
N HIS A 8 17.53 16.97 -0.35
CA HIS A 8 18.38 18.03 -0.92
C HIS A 8 18.51 19.22 0.04
N GLU A 9 19.66 19.91 -0.01
CA GLU A 9 20.00 21.02 0.92
C GLU A 9 19.05 22.23 0.85
N ARG A 10 18.33 22.43 -0.26
CA ARG A 10 17.41 23.58 -0.44
C ARG A 10 15.94 23.26 -0.17
N GLU A 11 15.65 22.12 0.46
CA GLU A 11 14.26 21.73 0.69
C GLU A 11 13.75 22.10 2.08
N PRO A 12 12.56 22.72 2.16
CA PRO A 12 11.92 22.95 3.44
C PRO A 12 11.56 21.60 4.08
N ILE A 13 11.83 21.46 5.37
CA ILE A 13 11.69 20.20 6.11
C ILE A 13 10.29 19.57 5.97
N GLY A 14 9.24 20.39 5.88
CA GLY A 14 7.87 19.92 5.65
C GLY A 14 7.66 19.20 4.32
N ALA A 15 8.36 19.60 3.25
CA ALA A 15 8.28 18.93 1.96
C ALA A 15 8.96 17.56 1.98
N ALA A 16 10.11 17.45 2.66
CA ALA A 16 10.81 16.19 2.86
C ALA A 16 9.94 15.19 3.65
N LEU A 17 9.28 15.63 4.74
CA LEU A 17 8.37 14.79 5.52
C LEU A 17 7.17 14.31 4.71
N ARG A 18 6.59 15.16 3.86
CA ARG A 18 5.50 14.76 2.95
C ARG A 18 5.92 13.66 1.98
N ARG A 19 7.11 13.77 1.39
CA ARG A 19 7.62 12.73 0.49
C ARG A 19 7.91 11.44 1.23
N PHE A 20 8.51 11.52 2.42
CA PHE A 20 8.77 10.36 3.25
C PHE A 20 7.47 9.62 3.59
N LYS A 21 6.43 10.35 4.01
CA LYS A 21 5.10 9.79 4.27
C LYS A 21 4.53 9.11 3.03
N LYS A 22 4.59 9.74 1.85
CA LYS A 22 4.16 9.13 0.59
C LYS A 22 4.96 7.87 0.24
N LEU A 23 6.26 7.86 0.51
CA LEU A 23 7.12 6.72 0.22
C LEU A 23 6.77 5.52 1.11
N ILE A 24 6.50 5.77 2.40
CA ILE A 24 5.96 4.76 3.34
C ILE A 24 4.61 4.22 2.84
N GLU A 25 3.69 5.11 2.49
CA GLU A 25 2.35 4.71 2.01
C GLU A 25 2.43 3.90 0.72
N ARG A 26 3.29 4.30 -0.23
CA ARG A 26 3.51 3.57 -1.48
C ARG A 26 4.19 2.22 -1.27
N SER A 27 5.09 2.11 -0.28
CA SER A 27 5.78 0.84 -0.01
C SER A 27 4.84 -0.26 0.45
N GLY A 28 3.64 0.08 0.93
CA GLY A 28 2.68 -0.91 1.43
C GLY A 28 3.09 -1.59 2.73
N MET A 29 4.21 -1.18 3.34
CA MET A 29 4.81 -1.80 4.54
C MET A 29 3.82 -1.91 5.71
N LYS A 30 2.94 -0.92 5.90
CA LYS A 30 1.88 -0.96 6.93
C LYS A 30 0.86 -2.09 6.68
N GLY A 31 0.55 -2.36 5.42
CA GLY A 31 -0.35 -3.44 5.02
C GLY A 31 0.29 -4.82 5.19
N GLU A 32 1.59 -4.93 4.89
CA GLU A 32 2.36 -6.15 5.11
C GLU A 32 2.47 -6.47 6.61
N LEU A 33 2.83 -5.48 7.44
CA LEU A 33 2.85 -5.62 8.91
C LEU A 33 1.51 -6.16 9.45
N ARG A 34 0.39 -5.59 9.01
CA ARG A 34 -0.95 -6.02 9.44
C ARG A 34 -1.34 -7.42 8.93
N ALA A 35 -0.78 -7.85 7.80
CA ALA A 35 -1.00 -9.19 7.27
C ALA A 35 -0.20 -10.27 8.01
N HIS A 36 0.95 -9.88 8.59
CA HIS A 36 1.84 -10.77 9.34
C HIS A 36 1.64 -10.72 10.87
N GLU A 37 0.79 -9.83 11.38
CA GLU A 37 0.51 -9.68 12.81
C GLU A 37 -0.16 -10.93 13.43
N TYR A 38 -0.91 -11.70 12.64
CA TYR A 38 -1.56 -12.92 13.06
C TYR A 38 -1.35 -14.04 12.04
N TYR A 39 -1.33 -15.28 12.51
CA TYR A 39 -1.30 -16.44 11.63
C TYR A 39 -2.60 -16.53 10.82
N GLU A 40 -2.50 -16.32 9.51
CA GLU A 40 -3.60 -16.55 8.59
C GLU A 40 -3.55 -17.99 8.08
N LYS A 41 -4.62 -18.75 8.31
CA LYS A 41 -4.74 -20.11 7.76
C LYS A 41 -4.70 -20.05 6.22
N PRO A 42 -4.08 -21.03 5.55
CA PRO A 42 -3.93 -21.00 4.09
C PRO A 42 -5.26 -20.97 3.31
N CYS A 43 -6.34 -21.52 3.87
CA CYS A 43 -7.68 -21.42 3.30
C CYS A 43 -8.24 -19.98 3.34
N GLU A 44 -8.05 -19.28 4.45
CA GLU A 44 -8.48 -17.89 4.64
C GLU A 44 -7.70 -16.95 3.71
N ALA A 45 -6.38 -17.17 3.57
CA ALA A 45 -5.55 -16.41 2.65
C ALA A 45 -6.02 -16.54 1.19
N ARG A 46 -6.37 -17.75 0.76
CA ARG A 46 -6.95 -18.01 -0.58
C ARG A 46 -8.29 -17.28 -0.76
N ARG A 47 -9.20 -17.42 0.20
CA ARG A 47 -10.52 -16.76 0.19
C ARG A 47 -10.39 -15.23 0.14
N ARG A 48 -9.47 -14.66 0.91
CA ARG A 48 -9.18 -13.23 0.95
C ARG A 48 -8.61 -12.72 -0.38
N LYS A 49 -7.75 -13.50 -1.04
CA LYS A 49 -7.20 -13.17 -2.36
C LYS A 49 -8.29 -13.12 -3.43
N GLU A 50 -9.20 -14.08 -3.44
CA GLU A 50 -10.34 -14.11 -4.36
C GLU A 50 -11.29 -12.94 -4.12
N ALA A 51 -11.63 -12.65 -2.86
CA ALA A 51 -12.47 -11.51 -2.50
C ALA A 51 -11.85 -10.18 -2.96
N ARG A 52 -10.53 -9.99 -2.77
CA ARG A 52 -9.81 -8.81 -3.26
C ARG A 52 -9.87 -8.69 -4.79
N ARG A 53 -9.70 -9.79 -5.52
CA ARG A 53 -9.81 -9.83 -6.99
C ARG A 53 -11.21 -9.43 -7.46
N MET A 54 -12.24 -10.04 -6.89
CA MET A 54 -13.63 -9.74 -7.24
C MET A 54 -13.98 -8.27 -6.95
N ASN A 55 -13.50 -7.73 -5.83
CA ASN A 55 -13.75 -6.33 -5.47
C ASN A 55 -13.03 -5.35 -6.41
N ALA A 56 -11.81 -5.68 -6.85
CA ALA A 56 -11.08 -4.90 -7.84
C ALA A 56 -11.79 -4.87 -9.20
N ILE A 57 -12.31 -6.02 -9.65
CA ILE A 57 -13.09 -6.12 -10.89
C ILE A 57 -14.36 -5.27 -10.80
N ARG A 58 -15.11 -5.37 -9.69
CA ARG A 58 -16.32 -4.56 -9.45
C ARG A 58 -16.01 -3.06 -9.47
N LYS A 59 -14.92 -2.64 -8.82
CA LYS A 59 -14.50 -1.24 -8.77
C LYS A 59 -14.08 -0.70 -10.15
N ALA A 60 -13.44 -1.53 -10.98
CA ALA A 60 -13.09 -1.17 -12.35
C ALA A 60 -14.34 -1.04 -13.23
N ALA A 61 -15.34 -1.90 -13.03
CA ALA A 61 -16.61 -1.84 -13.75
C ALA A 61 -17.49 -0.64 -13.35
N SER A 62 -17.42 -0.20 -12.08
CA SER A 62 -18.19 0.93 -11.57
C SER A 62 -17.54 2.30 -11.80
N ALA A 63 -16.30 2.35 -12.29
CA ALA A 63 -15.64 3.62 -12.61
C ALA A 63 -16.27 4.21 -13.88
N PRO A 64 -16.63 5.50 -13.90
CA PRO A 64 -17.14 6.13 -15.11
C PRO A 64 -16.07 6.06 -16.19
N ARG A 65 -16.39 5.38 -17.30
CA ARG A 65 -15.60 5.45 -18.52
C ARG A 65 -15.82 6.85 -19.09
N SER A 66 -14.86 7.75 -18.86
CA SER A 66 -14.75 9.06 -19.52
C SER A 66 -14.31 8.87 -20.96
#